data_AF-A0AAD9N2H0-F1
#
_entry.id   AF-A0AAD9N2H0-F1
#
_cell.length_a   1.000
_cell.length_b   1.000
_cell.length_c   1.000
_cell.angle_alpha   90.00
_cell.angle_beta   90.00
_cell.angle_gamma   90.00
#
_symmetry.space_group_name_H-M   'P 1'
#
loop_
_entity.id
_entity.type
_entity.pdbx_description
1 polymer ?
#
loop_
_entity_poly.entity_id
_entity_poly.type
_entity_poly.pdbx_seq_one_letter_code
_entity_poly.pdbx_strand_id
1 'polypeptide(L)'
;MSRKKSFEGSGFFLNQKSNIWSRSNAGVRERAEKDLEAKKEEDDVLAKSRKMLEAKARAYEKLVSGNIIPDEETSQRFLVDFEQKSIDKVDYVDSLGRSRRCMEKDLPELKKMDRELVGKKTLLRDADINDSTLPELMSDDMYKERLRAKWEEEERRNMEQPESHYANVQFDEVRDHGVAFYQFDKDAETRQQQMEKLAALREKVGLQLSRWCPL
;
A
#
# COMPACT_ATOMS: atom_id res chain seq x y z
N MET A 1 -56.08 39.19 69.85
CA MET A 1 -55.03 38.14 69.75
C MET A 1 -55.28 37.32 68.50
N SER A 2 -54.28 37.33 67.61
CA SER A 2 -54.29 36.78 66.25
C SER A 2 -54.54 35.26 66.21
N ARG A 3 -55.40 34.80 65.29
CA ARG A 3 -55.43 33.40 64.86
C ARG A 3 -54.72 33.28 63.51
N LYS A 4 -53.54 32.66 63.53
CA LYS A 4 -52.78 32.27 62.34
C LYS A 4 -53.49 31.07 61.70
N LYS A 5 -53.85 31.17 60.41
CA LYS A 5 -54.35 30.03 59.63
C LYS A 5 -53.17 29.48 58.81
N SER A 6 -52.77 28.25 59.12
CA SER A 6 -51.80 27.45 58.38
C SER A 6 -52.38 27.05 57.03
N PHE A 7 -51.64 27.29 55.95
CA PHE A 7 -51.94 26.76 54.62
C PHE A 7 -51.02 25.55 54.39
N GLU A 8 -51.62 24.37 54.30
CA GLU A 8 -50.92 23.13 53.98
C GLU A 8 -50.50 23.16 52.51
N GLY A 9 -49.19 23.20 52.27
CA GLY A 9 -48.63 23.07 50.93
C GLY A 9 -48.58 21.60 50.52
N SER A 10 -49.39 21.23 49.54
CA SER A 10 -49.32 19.92 48.87
C SER A 10 -47.97 19.77 48.16
N GLY A 11 -47.17 18.79 48.60
CA GLY A 11 -45.88 18.46 48.01
C GLY A 11 -45.99 18.02 46.54
N PHE A 12 -45.35 18.78 45.66
CA PHE A 12 -45.17 18.44 44.25
C PHE A 12 -44.16 17.28 44.15
N PHE A 13 -44.61 16.09 43.74
CA PHE A 13 -43.71 14.99 43.38
C PHE A 13 -42.88 15.40 42.15
N LEU A 14 -41.58 15.60 42.34
CA LEU A 14 -40.63 15.83 41.25
C LEU A 14 -40.43 14.52 40.48
N ASN A 15 -41.23 14.32 39.42
CA ASN A 15 -40.92 13.34 38.40
C ASN A 15 -39.70 13.85 37.61
N GLN A 16 -38.51 13.34 37.95
CA GLN A 16 -37.27 13.58 37.21
C GLN A 16 -37.43 13.01 35.80
N LYS A 17 -37.77 13.85 34.82
CA LYS A 17 -37.88 13.45 33.42
C LYS A 17 -36.54 12.89 32.95
N SER A 18 -36.50 11.63 32.54
CA SER A 18 -35.29 11.00 32.01
C SER A 18 -34.81 11.77 30.76
N ASN A 19 -33.54 12.19 30.78
CA ASN A 19 -32.89 12.93 29.69
C ASN A 19 -33.10 12.24 28.33
N ILE A 20 -33.51 12.98 27.30
CA ILE A 20 -33.85 12.43 25.97
C ILE A 20 -32.66 11.68 25.35
N TRP A 21 -31.43 12.09 25.68
CA TRP A 21 -30.19 11.43 25.24
C TRP A 21 -29.79 10.17 26.04
N SER A 22 -30.53 9.82 27.10
CA SER A 22 -30.24 8.62 27.91
C SER A 22 -30.89 7.33 27.37
N ARG A 23 -31.79 7.45 26.39
CA ARG A 23 -32.42 6.29 25.73
C ARG A 23 -31.50 5.76 24.64
N SER A 24 -30.97 4.56 24.84
CA SER A 24 -30.21 3.84 23.81
C SER A 24 -31.14 3.32 22.72
N ASN A 25 -30.64 3.27 21.48
CA ASN A 25 -31.38 2.72 20.34
C ASN A 25 -31.61 1.21 20.54
N ALA A 26 -32.80 0.73 20.18
CA ALA A 26 -33.16 -0.68 20.34
C ALA A 26 -32.23 -1.57 19.50
N GLY A 27 -31.77 -2.68 20.08
CA GLY A 27 -30.87 -3.63 19.40
C GLY A 27 -29.39 -3.23 19.34
N VAL A 28 -28.98 -2.09 19.91
CA VAL A 28 -27.55 -1.71 19.98
C VAL A 28 -26.75 -2.68 20.86
N ARG A 29 -27.34 -3.13 21.98
CA ARG A 29 -26.68 -4.09 22.89
C ARG A 29 -26.52 -5.47 22.27
N GLU A 30 -27.57 -5.98 21.64
CA GLU A 30 -27.54 -7.28 20.95
C GLU A 30 -26.55 -7.27 19.77
N ARG A 31 -26.48 -6.17 19.02
CA ARG A 31 -25.48 -6.02 17.95
C ARG A 31 -24.06 -5.98 18.52
N ALA A 32 -23.83 -5.22 19.59
CA ALA A 32 -22.54 -5.17 20.25
C ALA A 32 -22.12 -6.53 20.86
N GLU A 33 -23.07 -7.28 21.40
CA GLU A 33 -22.82 -8.64 21.92
C GLU A 33 -22.47 -9.62 20.79
N LYS A 34 -23.19 -9.56 19.67
CA LYS A 34 -22.90 -10.37 18.48
C LYS A 34 -21.57 -10.01 17.85
N ASP A 35 -21.21 -8.73 17.77
CA ASP A 35 -19.91 -8.27 17.27
C ASP A 35 -18.77 -8.78 18.18
N LEU A 36 -19.02 -8.84 19.50
CA LEU A 36 -18.07 -9.35 20.49
C LEU A 36 -17.93 -10.88 20.43
N GLU A 37 -19.02 -11.60 20.18
CA GLU A 37 -19.01 -13.05 19.96
C GLU A 37 -18.26 -13.40 18.67
N ALA A 38 -18.57 -12.73 17.55
CA ALA A 38 -17.85 -12.90 16.29
C ALA A 38 -16.34 -12.65 16.44
N LYS A 39 -15.97 -11.60 17.18
CA LYS A 39 -14.56 -11.31 17.47
C LYS A 39 -13.89 -12.43 18.28
N LYS A 40 -14.57 -13.01 19.27
CA LYS A 40 -14.04 -14.13 20.05
C LYS A 40 -13.84 -15.38 19.17
N GLU A 41 -14.80 -15.67 18.29
CA GLU A 41 -14.69 -16.78 17.35
C GLU A 41 -13.51 -16.58 16.40
N GLU A 42 -13.34 -15.36 15.87
CA GLU A 42 -12.19 -14.99 15.03
C GLU A 42 -10.86 -15.14 15.79
N ASP A 43 -10.78 -14.65 17.03
CA ASP A 43 -9.59 -14.75 17.89
C ASP A 43 -9.25 -16.23 18.19
N ASP A 44 -10.25 -17.08 18.44
CA ASP A 44 -10.06 -18.51 18.67
C ASP A 44 -9.56 -19.25 17.42
N VAL A 45 -10.09 -18.91 16.24
CA VAL A 45 -9.61 -19.45 14.96
C VAL A 45 -8.17 -19.01 14.69
N LEU A 46 -7.85 -17.73 14.96
CA LEU A 46 -6.52 -17.19 14.81
C LEU A 46 -5.51 -17.82 15.79
N ALA A 47 -5.93 -18.10 17.03
CA ALA A 47 -5.11 -18.81 18.00
C ALA A 47 -4.80 -20.25 17.54
N LYS A 48 -5.78 -20.97 17.00
CA LYS A 48 -5.58 -22.32 16.43
C LYS A 48 -4.61 -22.29 15.25
N SER A 49 -4.81 -21.37 14.31
CA SER A 49 -3.92 -21.25 13.14
C SER A 49 -2.50 -20.88 13.55
N ARG A 50 -2.34 -19.94 14.50
CA ARG A 50 -1.04 -19.56 15.07
C ARG A 50 -0.32 -20.75 15.70
N LYS A 51 -1.01 -21.56 16.51
CA LYS A 51 -0.43 -22.75 17.14
C LYS A 51 0.06 -23.77 16.11
N MET A 52 -0.71 -23.97 15.03
CA MET A 52 -0.32 -24.88 13.94
C MET A 52 0.87 -24.34 13.15
N LEU A 53 0.90 -23.04 12.86
CA LEU A 53 2.01 -22.39 12.18
C LEU A 53 3.29 -22.41 13.03
N GLU A 54 3.18 -22.21 14.35
CA GLU A 54 4.29 -22.30 15.28
C GLU A 54 4.87 -23.72 15.33
N ALA A 55 4.01 -24.74 15.42
CA ALA A 55 4.44 -26.14 15.36
C ALA A 55 5.13 -26.47 14.03
N LYS A 56 4.59 -25.96 12.92
CA LYS A 56 5.19 -26.09 11.59
C LYS A 56 6.56 -25.40 11.54
N ALA A 57 6.66 -24.14 11.96
CA ALA A 57 7.91 -23.38 12.00
C ALA A 57 8.98 -24.10 12.83
N ARG A 58 8.63 -24.60 14.02
CA ARG A 58 9.52 -25.39 14.87
C ARG A 58 10.02 -26.66 14.17
N ALA A 59 9.19 -27.31 13.37
CA ALA A 59 9.61 -28.47 12.58
C ALA A 59 10.61 -28.06 11.48
N TYR A 60 10.37 -26.96 10.77
CA TYR A 60 11.30 -26.45 9.76
C TYR A 60 12.64 -26.02 10.36
N GLU A 61 12.64 -25.33 11.50
CA GLU A 61 13.87 -24.92 12.18
C GLU A 61 14.74 -26.13 12.55
N LYS A 62 14.12 -27.20 13.06
CA LYS A 62 14.81 -28.46 13.36
C LYS A 62 15.45 -29.06 12.11
N LEU A 63 14.71 -29.16 11.00
CA LEU A 63 15.23 -29.69 9.73
C LEU A 63 16.37 -28.83 9.17
N VAL A 64 16.24 -27.50 9.23
CA VAL A 64 17.24 -26.55 8.72
C VAL A 64 18.49 -26.48 9.59
N SER A 65 18.37 -26.76 10.89
CA SER A 65 19.51 -26.74 11.82
C SER A 65 20.47 -27.93 11.67
N GLY A 66 20.08 -28.97 10.92
CA GLY A 66 20.91 -30.18 10.74
C GLY A 66 20.97 -31.12 11.95
N ASN A 67 20.31 -30.78 13.06
CA ASN A 67 20.30 -31.61 14.29
C ASN A 67 19.48 -32.91 14.16
N ILE A 68 18.69 -33.08 13.10
CA ILE A 68 17.91 -34.28 12.81
C ILE A 68 18.15 -34.59 11.33
N ILE A 69 18.97 -35.60 11.05
CA ILE A 69 19.18 -36.13 9.70
C ILE A 69 18.01 -37.10 9.46
N PRO A 70 17.04 -36.77 8.59
CA PRO A 70 15.98 -37.69 8.23
C PRO A 70 16.58 -38.88 7.50
N ASP A 71 16.05 -40.09 7.74
CA ASP A 71 16.46 -41.28 7.00
C ASP A 71 16.20 -41.11 5.48
N GLU A 72 16.93 -41.82 4.62
CA GLU A 72 16.96 -41.60 3.16
C GLU A 72 15.55 -41.65 2.53
N GLU A 73 14.68 -42.53 3.02
CA GLU A 73 13.26 -42.60 2.61
C GLU A 73 12.44 -41.37 3.00
N THR A 74 12.76 -40.74 4.14
CA THR A 74 12.08 -39.52 4.59
C THR A 74 12.62 -38.29 3.87
N SER A 75 13.90 -38.29 3.50
CA SER A 75 14.52 -37.28 2.65
C SER A 75 13.87 -37.24 1.26
N GLN A 76 13.56 -38.39 0.67
CA GLN A 76 12.84 -38.48 -0.62
C GLN A 76 11.40 -37.93 -0.57
N ARG A 77 10.79 -37.81 0.61
CA ARG A 77 9.45 -37.18 0.75
C ARG A 77 9.51 -35.66 0.65
N PHE A 78 10.68 -35.05 0.86
CA PHE A 78 10.85 -33.61 0.82
C PHE A 78 11.30 -33.18 -0.58
N LEU A 79 10.66 -32.14 -1.12
CA LEU A 79 11.05 -31.54 -2.40
C LEU A 79 12.39 -30.78 -2.30
N VAL A 80 12.80 -30.41 -1.09
CA VAL A 80 14.00 -29.63 -0.82
C VAL A 80 14.98 -30.48 -0.04
N ASP A 81 16.22 -30.54 -0.52
CA ASP A 81 17.33 -31.11 0.22
C ASP A 81 17.73 -30.14 1.36
N PHE A 82 17.38 -30.53 2.59
CA PHE A 82 17.70 -29.74 3.78
C PHE A 82 19.16 -29.87 4.21
N GLU A 83 19.84 -30.97 3.85
CA GLU A 83 21.24 -31.21 4.18
C GLU A 83 22.10 -30.23 3.40
N GLN A 84 21.96 -30.24 2.07
CA GLN A 84 22.72 -29.33 1.20
C GLN A 84 22.43 -27.85 1.53
N LYS A 85 21.17 -27.51 1.81
CA LYS A 85 20.77 -26.13 2.15
C LYS A 85 21.30 -25.64 3.50
N SER A 86 21.66 -26.55 4.41
CA SER A 86 22.30 -26.20 5.68
C SER A 86 23.80 -25.91 5.48
N ILE A 87 24.45 -26.64 4.57
CA ILE A 87 25.88 -26.56 4.24
C ILE A 87 26.17 -25.32 3.36
N ASP A 88 25.30 -25.02 2.40
CA ASP A 88 25.47 -23.92 1.43
C ASP A 88 25.38 -22.51 2.07
N LYS A 89 25.14 -22.39 3.38
CA LYS A 89 25.06 -21.08 4.06
C LYS A 89 26.45 -20.58 4.44
N VAL A 90 26.81 -19.41 3.91
CA VAL A 90 28.12 -18.79 4.10
C VAL A 90 27.98 -17.46 4.85
N ASP A 91 28.88 -17.22 5.80
CA ASP A 91 29.04 -15.92 6.45
C ASP A 91 29.78 -14.96 5.50
N TYR A 92 29.16 -13.82 5.22
CA TYR A 92 29.70 -12.76 4.37
C TYR A 92 29.76 -11.44 5.13
N VAL A 93 30.89 -10.74 5.01
CA VAL A 93 31.05 -9.39 5.55
C VAL A 93 30.82 -8.39 4.43
N ASP A 94 29.77 -7.60 4.59
CA ASP A 94 29.39 -6.47 3.72
C ASP A 94 30.46 -5.36 3.77
N SER A 95 30.54 -4.47 2.77
CA SER A 95 31.52 -3.34 2.74
C SER A 95 31.39 -2.37 3.90
N LEU A 96 30.23 -2.39 4.57
CA LEU A 96 29.94 -1.62 5.77
C LEU A 96 30.40 -2.32 7.05
N GLY A 97 31.09 -3.47 6.96
CA GLY A 97 31.61 -4.22 8.09
C GLY A 97 30.56 -5.01 8.88
N ARG A 98 29.36 -5.22 8.31
CA ARG A 98 28.28 -5.99 8.94
C ARG A 98 28.38 -7.45 8.52
N SER A 99 28.34 -8.37 9.47
CA SER A 99 28.22 -9.81 9.19
C SER A 99 26.79 -10.14 8.74
N ARG A 100 26.66 -10.84 7.61
CA ARG A 100 25.41 -11.32 7.02
C ARG A 100 25.54 -12.81 6.71
N ARG A 101 24.45 -13.58 6.86
CA ARG A 101 24.36 -14.97 6.41
C ARG A 101 23.59 -15.06 5.11
N CYS A 102 24.22 -15.58 4.06
CA CYS A 102 23.60 -15.77 2.74
C CYS A 102 23.89 -17.18 2.20
N MET A 103 23.22 -17.57 1.11
CA MET A 103 23.58 -18.80 0.40
C MET A 103 24.84 -18.56 -0.45
N GLU A 104 25.62 -19.61 -0.66
CA GLU A 104 26.84 -19.55 -1.48
C GLU A 104 26.54 -19.12 -2.93
N LYS A 105 25.38 -19.52 -3.46
CA LYS A 105 24.90 -19.15 -4.80
C LYS A 105 24.67 -17.64 -4.95
N ASP A 106 24.26 -16.98 -3.88
CA ASP A 106 23.93 -15.55 -3.86
C ASP A 106 25.15 -14.68 -3.50
N LEU A 107 26.19 -15.28 -2.90
CA LEU A 107 27.43 -14.62 -2.52
C LEU A 107 28.13 -13.84 -3.64
N PRO A 108 28.29 -14.36 -4.89
CA PRO A 108 28.95 -13.61 -5.96
C PRO A 108 28.18 -12.34 -6.35
N GLU A 109 26.84 -12.39 -6.35
CA GLU A 109 26.00 -11.24 -6.65
C GLU A 109 26.05 -10.21 -5.51
N LEU A 110 25.99 -10.66 -4.26
CA LEU A 110 26.17 -9.80 -3.08
C LEU A 110 27.52 -9.09 -3.10
N LYS A 111 28.62 -9.81 -3.40
CA LYS A 111 29.96 -9.21 -3.56
C LYS A 111 30.06 -8.22 -4.71
N LYS A 112 29.27 -8.42 -5.79
CA LYS A 112 29.21 -7.49 -6.92
C LYS A 112 28.50 -6.20 -6.52
N MET A 113 27.32 -6.31 -5.91
CA MET A 113 26.58 -5.16 -5.39
C MET A 113 27.41 -4.36 -4.37
N ASP A 114 28.11 -5.08 -3.49
CA ASP A 114 28.98 -4.47 -2.49
C ASP A 114 30.13 -3.67 -3.11
N ARG A 115 30.75 -4.23 -4.16
CA ARG A 115 31.78 -3.54 -4.95
C ARG A 115 31.24 -2.30 -5.64
N GLU A 116 30.01 -2.35 -6.16
CA GLU A 116 29.34 -1.19 -6.77
C GLU A 116 29.02 -0.11 -5.75
N LEU A 117 28.62 -0.48 -4.53
CA LEU A 117 28.40 0.46 -3.42
C LEU A 117 29.70 1.11 -2.98
N VAL A 118 30.79 0.36 -2.87
CA VAL A 118 32.13 0.91 -2.59
C VAL A 118 32.59 1.80 -3.74
N GLY A 119 32.41 1.39 -4.99
CA GLY A 119 32.74 2.19 -6.17
C GLY A 119 32.01 3.53 -6.18
N LYS A 120 30.70 3.52 -5.88
CA LYS A 120 29.91 4.75 -5.69
C LYS A 120 30.40 5.57 -4.48
N LYS A 121 30.79 4.92 -3.38
CA LYS A 121 31.33 5.59 -2.18
C LYS A 121 32.71 6.21 -2.40
N THR A 122 33.58 5.58 -3.20
CA THR A 122 34.88 6.17 -3.60
C THR A 122 34.67 7.31 -4.61
N LEU A 123 33.71 7.18 -5.53
CA LEU A 123 33.28 8.30 -6.40
C LEU A 123 32.64 9.46 -5.61
N LEU A 124 32.13 9.22 -4.40
CA LEU A 124 31.58 10.27 -3.52
C LEU A 124 32.61 10.84 -2.53
N ARG A 125 33.75 10.17 -2.34
CA ARG A 125 34.76 10.55 -1.33
C ARG A 125 36.01 11.19 -1.92
N ASP A 126 36.38 10.80 -3.14
CA ASP A 126 37.58 11.30 -3.82
C ASP A 126 37.24 12.14 -5.07
N ALA A 127 35.99 12.57 -5.20
CA ALA A 127 35.55 13.46 -6.28
C ALA A 127 35.29 14.86 -5.76
N ASP A 128 36.33 15.70 -5.82
CA ASP A 128 36.20 17.09 -6.26
C ASP A 128 35.67 17.11 -7.72
N ILE A 129 34.45 16.64 -7.95
CA ILE A 129 33.82 16.63 -9.28
C ILE A 129 32.41 17.18 -9.15
N ASN A 130 32.33 18.47 -9.46
CA ASN A 130 31.20 19.14 -10.08
C ASN A 130 30.43 18.18 -11.02
N ASP A 131 29.33 17.61 -10.53
CA ASP A 131 28.38 16.87 -11.35
C ASP A 131 27.42 17.86 -12.00
N SER A 132 27.92 18.48 -13.07
CA SER A 132 27.22 19.40 -13.97
C SER A 132 26.00 18.82 -14.71
N THR A 133 25.50 17.64 -14.32
CA THR A 133 24.29 17.03 -14.91
C THR A 133 23.05 17.06 -14.02
N LEU A 134 23.18 17.47 -12.76
CA LEU A 134 22.10 18.08 -11.99
C LEU A 134 22.32 19.59 -12.03
N PRO A 135 21.30 20.44 -12.25
CA PRO A 135 21.45 21.88 -12.07
C PRO A 135 21.92 22.20 -10.63
N GLU A 136 23.24 22.26 -10.50
CA GLU A 136 24.02 22.54 -9.33
C GLU A 136 23.67 23.95 -8.85
N LEU A 137 23.19 24.05 -7.60
CA LEU A 137 23.02 25.31 -6.87
C LEU A 137 21.89 26.26 -7.31
N MET A 138 20.73 25.72 -7.69
CA MET A 138 19.49 26.48 -7.55
C MET A 138 19.03 26.41 -6.09
N SER A 139 18.73 27.54 -5.45
CA SER A 139 18.08 27.52 -4.13
C SER A 139 16.74 26.80 -4.22
N ASP A 140 16.26 26.22 -3.11
CA ASP A 140 14.91 25.63 -3.02
C ASP A 140 13.84 26.60 -3.55
N ASP A 141 14.03 27.89 -3.35
CA ASP A 141 13.15 28.95 -3.83
C ASP A 141 13.17 29.08 -5.36
N MET A 142 14.34 28.99 -5.98
CA MET A 142 14.47 29.02 -7.44
C MET A 142 13.89 27.76 -8.11
N TYR A 143 13.94 26.60 -7.44
CA TYR A 143 13.28 25.38 -7.92
C TYR A 143 11.76 25.50 -7.88
N LYS A 144 11.22 26.00 -6.75
CA LYS A 144 9.79 26.30 -6.61
C LYS A 144 9.33 27.34 -7.62
N GLU A 145 10.14 28.35 -7.89
CA GLU A 145 9.84 29.38 -8.89
C GLU A 145 9.77 28.80 -10.30
N ARG A 146 10.70 27.91 -10.67
CA ARG A 146 10.61 27.22 -11.97
C ARG A 146 9.38 26.34 -12.09
N LEU A 147 9.01 25.65 -11.01
CA LEU A 147 7.79 24.83 -11.02
C LEU A 147 6.54 25.69 -11.16
N ARG A 148 6.49 26.83 -10.45
CA ARG A 148 5.42 27.83 -10.63
C ARG A 148 5.39 28.38 -12.06
N ALA A 149 6.53 28.76 -12.61
CA ALA A 149 6.62 29.27 -13.97
C ALA A 149 6.14 28.23 -15.01
N LYS A 150 6.48 26.95 -14.82
CA LYS A 150 5.94 25.85 -15.65
C LYS A 150 4.42 25.76 -15.54
N TRP A 151 3.87 25.84 -14.33
CA TRP A 151 2.43 25.81 -14.13
C TRP A 151 1.72 27.03 -14.73
N GLU A 152 2.27 28.23 -14.59
CA GLU A 152 1.73 29.45 -15.20
C GLU A 152 1.74 29.37 -16.73
N GLU A 153 2.82 28.83 -17.30
CA GLU A 153 2.94 28.62 -18.75
C GLU A 153 1.96 27.55 -19.26
N GLU A 154 1.80 26.44 -18.53
CA GLU A 154 0.84 25.40 -18.89
C GLU A 154 -0.62 25.87 -18.76
N GLU A 155 -0.95 26.63 -17.71
CA GLU A 155 -2.27 27.26 -17.55
C GLU A 155 -2.53 28.26 -18.67
N ARG A 156 -1.55 29.10 -19.03
CA ARG A 156 -1.64 30.00 -20.18
C ARG A 156 -1.90 29.22 -21.48
N ARG A 157 -1.16 28.13 -21.72
CA ARG A 157 -1.36 27.26 -22.90
C ARG A 157 -2.74 26.62 -22.88
N ASN A 158 -3.24 26.20 -21.72
CA ASN A 158 -4.57 25.61 -21.58
C ASN A 158 -5.68 26.66 -21.82
N MET A 159 -5.46 27.92 -21.46
CA MET A 159 -6.34 29.04 -21.76
C MET A 159 -6.34 29.46 -23.23
N GLU A 160 -5.20 29.32 -23.92
CA GLU A 160 -5.09 29.55 -25.37
C GLU A 160 -5.84 28.50 -26.19
N GLN A 161 -5.93 27.26 -25.67
CA GLN A 161 -6.70 26.21 -26.32
C GLN A 161 -8.21 26.53 -26.21
N PRO A 162 -8.98 26.35 -27.30
CA PRO A 162 -10.41 26.66 -27.29
C PRO A 162 -11.23 25.72 -26.39
N GLU A 163 -10.69 24.55 -26.03
CA GLU A 163 -11.37 23.55 -25.21
C GLU A 163 -10.40 22.89 -24.22
N SER A 164 -10.77 22.87 -22.94
CA SER A 164 -10.03 22.20 -21.88
C SER A 164 -10.32 20.70 -21.86
N HIS A 165 -9.28 19.89 -22.07
CA HIS A 165 -9.38 18.44 -21.97
C HIS A 165 -8.75 17.93 -20.66
N TYR A 166 -9.27 16.83 -20.12
CA TYR A 166 -8.77 16.21 -18.89
C TYR A 166 -7.25 15.97 -18.91
N ALA A 167 -6.71 15.49 -20.03
CA ALA A 167 -5.26 15.27 -20.20
C ALA A 167 -4.41 16.56 -20.09
N ASN A 168 -5.00 17.75 -20.25
CA ASN A 168 -4.30 19.03 -20.09
C ASN A 168 -4.20 19.50 -18.62
N VAL A 169 -5.03 18.95 -17.74
CA VAL A 169 -5.13 19.33 -16.31
C VAL A 169 -4.46 18.27 -15.40
N GLN A 170 -4.04 17.16 -15.99
CA GLN A 170 -3.50 15.96 -15.33
C GLN A 170 -2.01 16.10 -14.98
N PHE A 171 -1.60 17.24 -14.43
CA PHE A 171 -0.21 17.54 -14.07
C PHE A 171 0.36 16.49 -13.12
N ASP A 172 1.52 15.90 -13.46
CA ASP A 172 2.31 14.92 -12.67
C ASP A 172 1.50 14.17 -11.60
N GLU A 173 0.34 13.63 -11.99
CA GLU A 173 -0.62 13.23 -10.99
C GLU A 173 -0.19 11.92 -10.33
N VAL A 174 -0.23 11.92 -9.00
CA VAL A 174 0.19 10.76 -8.20
C VAL A 174 -0.89 9.67 -8.18
N ARG A 175 -2.03 9.88 -8.86
CA ARG A 175 -3.15 8.94 -8.84
C ARG A 175 -2.94 7.82 -9.84
N ASP A 176 -3.10 6.59 -9.36
CA ASP A 176 -3.10 5.41 -10.21
C ASP A 176 -4.39 5.35 -11.04
N HIS A 177 -4.23 5.09 -12.33
CA HIS A 177 -5.35 4.88 -13.24
C HIS A 177 -5.76 3.41 -13.28
N GLY A 178 -7.06 3.15 -13.46
CA GLY A 178 -7.57 1.81 -13.67
C GLY A 178 -7.18 1.22 -15.04
N VAL A 179 -7.37 -0.09 -15.20
CA VAL A 179 -7.00 -0.86 -16.41
C VAL A 179 -7.72 -0.38 -17.68
N ALA A 180 -8.85 0.32 -17.55
CA ALA A 180 -9.64 0.85 -18.67
C ALA A 180 -9.32 2.31 -19.01
N PHE A 181 -8.29 2.91 -18.40
CA PHE A 181 -7.89 4.28 -18.70
C PHE A 181 -7.05 4.36 -19.98
N TYR A 182 -7.31 5.38 -20.79
CA TYR A 182 -6.56 5.67 -22.00
C TYR A 182 -6.13 7.14 -21.99
N GLN A 183 -4.82 7.38 -22.08
CA GLN A 183 -4.23 8.71 -22.15
C GLN A 183 -4.35 9.24 -23.58
N PHE A 184 -5.15 10.29 -23.79
CA PHE A 184 -5.21 10.99 -25.07
C PHE A 184 -4.07 12.01 -25.20
N ASP A 185 -3.72 12.33 -26.45
CA ASP A 185 -2.75 13.38 -26.75
C ASP A 185 -3.27 14.76 -26.33
N LYS A 186 -2.33 15.67 -26.01
CA LYS A 186 -2.64 17.07 -25.67
C LYS A 186 -3.10 17.88 -26.88
N ASP A 187 -2.70 17.47 -28.10
CA ASP A 187 -3.06 18.14 -29.35
C ASP A 187 -4.48 17.78 -29.79
N ALA A 188 -5.27 18.79 -30.18
CA ALA A 188 -6.69 18.61 -30.48
C ALA A 188 -6.94 17.69 -31.70
N GLU A 189 -6.12 17.81 -32.75
CA GLU A 189 -6.29 17.05 -33.99
C GLU A 189 -5.97 15.56 -33.79
N THR A 190 -4.84 15.24 -33.16
CA THR A 190 -4.45 13.85 -32.90
C THR A 190 -5.40 13.19 -31.90
N ARG A 191 -5.85 13.93 -30.88
CA ARG A 191 -6.91 13.49 -29.97
C ARG A 191 -8.21 13.17 -30.69
N GLN A 192 -8.64 13.99 -31.64
CA GLN A 192 -9.87 13.72 -32.41
C GLN A 192 -9.74 12.43 -33.22
N GLN A 193 -8.58 12.20 -33.86
CA GLN A 193 -8.31 10.95 -34.56
C GLN A 193 -8.29 9.75 -33.60
N GLN A 194 -7.72 9.90 -32.41
CA GLN A 194 -7.73 8.85 -31.36
C GLN A 194 -9.17 8.55 -30.92
N MET A 195 -10.01 9.58 -30.73
CA MET A 195 -11.42 9.44 -30.38
C MET A 195 -12.22 8.74 -31.47
N GLU A 196 -11.99 9.09 -32.74
CA GLU A 196 -12.64 8.45 -33.88
C GLU A 196 -12.24 6.97 -34.00
N LYS A 197 -10.94 6.67 -33.87
CA LYS A 197 -10.43 5.28 -33.84
C LYS A 197 -11.07 4.48 -32.71
N LEU A 198 -11.17 5.08 -31.53
CA LEU A 198 -11.76 4.43 -30.35
C LEU A 198 -13.27 4.21 -30.55
N ALA A 199 -13.99 5.17 -31.14
CA ALA A 199 -15.40 5.02 -31.50
C ALA A 199 -15.61 3.87 -32.49
N ALA A 200 -14.77 3.78 -33.53
CA ALA A 200 -14.82 2.69 -34.50
C ALA A 200 -14.53 1.31 -33.86
N LEU A 201 -13.60 1.24 -32.89
CA LEU A 201 -13.35 0.01 -32.13
C LEU A 201 -14.55 -0.36 -31.24
N ARG A 202 -15.17 0.62 -30.57
CA ARG A 202 -16.38 0.40 -29.76
C ARG A 202 -17.54 -0.10 -30.60
N GLU A 203 -17.75 0.42 -31.80
CA GLU A 203 -18.77 -0.07 -32.73
C GLU A 203 -18.50 -1.52 -33.13
N LYS A 204 -17.27 -1.84 -33.53
CA LYS A 204 -16.87 -3.21 -33.88
C LYS A 204 -17.09 -4.18 -32.72
N VAL A 205 -16.63 -3.83 -31.51
CA VAL A 205 -16.81 -4.64 -30.31
C VAL A 205 -18.28 -4.78 -29.95
N GLY A 206 -19.08 -3.72 -30.10
CA GLY A 206 -20.53 -3.75 -29.91
C GLY A 206 -21.24 -4.68 -30.88
N LEU A 207 -20.87 -4.65 -32.17
CA LEU A 207 -21.37 -5.57 -33.19
C LEU A 207 -20.94 -7.02 -32.95
N GLN A 208 -19.73 -7.23 -32.44
CA GLN A 208 -19.30 -8.56 -32.01
C GLN A 208 -20.16 -9.02 -30.83
N LEU A 209 -20.28 -8.22 -29.76
CA LEU A 209 -21.08 -8.56 -28.59
C LEU A 209 -22.54 -8.85 -28.93
N SER A 210 -23.18 -8.06 -29.81
CA SER A 210 -24.55 -8.33 -30.26
C SER A 210 -24.68 -9.61 -31.07
N ARG A 211 -23.61 -10.01 -31.78
CA ARG A 211 -23.53 -11.30 -32.47
C ARG A 211 -23.34 -12.48 -31.51
N TRP A 212 -22.57 -12.29 -30.43
CA TRP A 212 -22.35 -13.33 -29.41
C TRP A 212 -23.50 -13.44 -28.40
N CYS A 213 -24.27 -12.38 -28.20
CA CYS A 213 -25.43 -12.33 -27.31
C CYS A 213 -26.63 -11.69 -28.05
N PRO A 214 -27.30 -12.44 -28.95
CA PRO A 214 -28.54 -11.98 -29.56
C PRO A 214 -29.65 -11.96 -28.49
N LEU A 215 -30.30 -10.80 -28.34
CA LEU A 215 -31.51 -10.62 -27.51
C LEU A 215 -32.67 -11.49 -28.03
#